data_AF-A0A925UWB4-F1
#
_entry.id   AF-A0A925UWB4-F1
#
_cell.length_a   1.000
_cell.length_b   1.000
_cell.length_c   1.000
_cell.angle_alpha   90.00
_cell.angle_beta   90.00
_cell.angle_gamma   90.00
#
_symmetry.space_group_name_H-M   'P 1'
#
loop_
_entity.id
_entity.type
_entity.pdbx_description
1 polymer ?
#
loop_
_entity_poly.entity_id
_entity_poly.type
_entity_poly.pdbx_seq_one_letter_code
_entity_poly.pdbx_strand_id
1 'polypeptide(L)'
;MRQRSLMLAYALSGALAAFGGILFAIYTGSGNATAGTGLELDAIAAVVIGGTLLSGGAGSILGTVLGILTLGILQTAISFAALNNWWTKIVIGSLLLIFVLLQRFLLGRPAR
;
A
#
# COMPACT_ATOMS: atom_id res chain seq x y z
N MET A 1 18.73 12.35 -19.59
CA MET A 1 17.26 12.12 -19.48
C MET A 1 16.85 11.49 -18.15
N ARG A 2 17.53 10.45 -17.63
CA ARG A 2 17.17 9.78 -16.36
C ARG A 2 17.17 10.66 -15.09
N GLN A 3 18.03 11.68 -15.01
CA GLN A 3 18.06 12.59 -13.85
C GLN A 3 16.80 13.46 -13.75
N ARG A 4 16.24 13.91 -14.89
CA ARG A 4 15.01 14.73 -14.91
C ARG A 4 13.79 13.93 -14.47
N SER A 5 13.67 12.67 -14.91
CA SER A 5 12.56 11.80 -14.50
C SER A 5 12.62 11.43 -13.02
N LEU A 6 13.82 11.21 -12.46
CA LEU A 6 14.00 10.96 -11.03
C LEU A 6 13.62 12.19 -10.19
N MET A 7 14.10 13.38 -10.58
CA MET A 7 13.73 14.62 -9.89
C MET A 7 12.21 14.84 -9.89
N LEU A 8 11.55 14.62 -11.04
CA LEU A 8 10.09 14.71 -11.12
C LEU A 8 9.39 13.67 -10.25
N ALA A 9 9.87 12.43 -10.21
CA ALA A 9 9.28 11.37 -9.38
C ALA A 9 9.37 11.69 -7.88
N TYR A 10 10.53 12.16 -7.40
CA TYR A 10 10.71 12.57 -6.00
C TYR A 10 9.88 13.81 -5.67
N ALA A 11 9.83 14.81 -6.55
CA ALA A 11 9.01 16.00 -6.35
C ALA A 11 7.52 15.65 -6.29
N LEU A 12 7.05 14.79 -7.19
CA LEU A 12 5.66 14.32 -7.21
C LEU A 12 5.34 13.50 -5.95
N SER A 13 6.22 12.58 -5.53
CA SER A 13 6.04 11.81 -4.30
C SER A 13 5.94 12.71 -3.07
N GLY A 14 6.79 13.74 -2.97
CA GLY A 14 6.74 14.71 -1.88
C GLY A 14 5.45 15.54 -1.89
N ALA A 15 5.01 15.98 -3.08
CA ALA A 15 3.75 16.73 -3.23
C ALA A 15 2.53 15.89 -2.83
N LEU A 16 2.47 14.62 -3.25
CA LEU A 16 1.38 13.70 -2.89
C LEU A 16 1.40 13.37 -1.39
N ALA A 17 2.58 13.17 -0.80
CA ALA A 17 2.71 12.92 0.63
C ALA A 17 2.25 14.13 1.45
N ALA A 18 2.62 15.35 1.04
CA ALA A 18 2.15 16.58 1.70
C ALA A 18 0.63 16.74 1.58
N PHE A 19 0.07 16.49 0.39
CA PHE A 19 -1.37 16.55 0.17
C PHE A 19 -2.13 15.52 1.03
N GLY A 20 -1.67 14.26 1.04
CA GLY A 20 -2.24 13.21 1.89
C GLY A 20 -2.12 13.53 3.38
N GLY A 21 -1.00 14.09 3.81
CA GLY A 21 -0.78 14.52 5.20
C GLY A 21 -1.73 15.65 5.64
N ILE A 22 -1.99 16.63 4.78
CA ILE A 22 -2.97 17.71 5.05
C ILE A 22 -4.38 17.11 5.18
N LEU A 23 -4.79 16.24 4.26
CA LEU A 23 -6.09 15.57 4.33
C LEU A 23 -6.23 14.72 5.60
N PHE A 24 -5.19 13.98 5.95
CA PHE A 24 -5.16 13.16 7.14
C PHE A 24 -5.26 14.00 8.43
N ALA A 25 -4.55 15.14 8.48
CA ALA A 25 -4.61 16.08 9.59
C ALA A 25 -6.01 16.67 9.79
N ILE A 26 -6.69 17.03 8.68
CA ILE A 26 -8.08 17.51 8.70
C ILE A 26 -9.02 16.39 9.17
N TYR A 27 -8.83 15.16 8.70
CA TYR A 27 -9.66 14.01 9.06
C TYR A 27 -9.55 13.64 10.55
N THR A 28 -8.34 13.57 11.09
CA THR A 28 -8.14 13.11 12.46
C THR A 28 -8.44 14.20 13.51
N GLY A 29 -8.41 15.49 13.12
CA GLY A 29 -8.75 16.64 13.97
C GLY A 29 -7.96 16.79 15.28
N SER A 30 -6.93 15.96 15.49
CA SER A 30 -6.18 15.81 16.74
C SER A 30 -4.74 15.39 16.46
N GLY A 31 -3.79 15.97 17.19
CA GLY A 31 -2.36 15.67 17.04
C GLY A 31 -1.94 14.35 17.70
N ASN A 32 -2.58 13.23 17.34
CA ASN A 32 -2.23 11.93 17.88
C ASN A 32 -1.02 11.34 17.13
N ALA A 33 0.12 11.22 17.81
CA ALA A 33 1.35 10.67 17.25
C ALA A 33 1.24 9.22 16.75
N THR A 34 0.26 8.45 17.23
CA THR A 34 0.04 7.05 16.81
C THR A 34 -0.85 6.90 15.58
N ALA A 35 -1.49 7.97 15.11
CA ALA A 35 -2.48 7.91 14.04
C ALA A 35 -1.91 7.40 12.70
N GLY A 36 -0.61 7.59 12.45
CA GLY A 36 0.06 7.08 11.23
C GLY A 36 0.60 5.65 11.33
N THR A 37 0.50 4.99 12.49
CA THR A 37 1.19 3.72 12.74
C THR A 37 0.60 2.55 11.95
N GLY A 38 1.38 2.06 10.98
CA GLY A 38 0.99 0.95 10.09
C GLY A 38 0.44 1.37 8.73
N LEU A 39 0.23 2.68 8.47
CA LEU A 39 -0.17 3.16 7.15
C LEU A 39 0.86 2.82 6.06
N GLU A 40 2.14 2.76 6.43
CA GLU A 40 3.22 2.33 5.54
C GLU A 40 3.01 0.89 5.05
N LEU A 41 2.67 -0.01 5.98
CA LEU A 41 2.43 -1.42 5.69
C LEU A 41 1.17 -1.60 4.83
N ASP A 42 0.11 -0.86 5.15
CA ASP A 42 -1.14 -0.88 4.39
C ASP A 42 -0.94 -0.34 2.96
N ALA A 43 -0.14 0.71 2.81
CA ALA A 43 0.21 1.26 1.50
C ALA A 43 0.99 0.25 0.65
N ILE A 44 1.97 -0.45 1.24
CA ILE A 44 2.72 -1.51 0.55
C ILE A 44 1.77 -2.66 0.18
N ALA A 45 0.92 -3.10 1.10
CA ALA A 45 -0.02 -4.19 0.87
C ALA A 45 -0.99 -3.86 -0.28
N ALA A 46 -1.61 -2.69 -0.27
CA ALA A 46 -2.55 -2.24 -1.31
C ALA A 46 -1.92 -2.29 -2.72
N VAL A 47 -0.71 -1.78 -2.84
CA VAL A 47 0.02 -1.66 -4.11
C VAL A 47 0.43 -3.05 -4.63
N VAL A 48 0.90 -3.91 -3.73
CA VAL A 48 1.29 -5.30 -4.04
C VAL A 48 0.09 -6.17 -4.42
N ILE A 49 -1.03 -6.07 -3.70
CA ILE A 49 -2.30 -6.74 -4.06
C ILE A 49 -2.74 -6.31 -5.46
N GLY A 50 -2.54 -5.03 -5.81
CA GLY A 50 -2.78 -4.50 -7.15
C GLY A 50 -1.84 -5.02 -8.25
N GLY A 51 -0.85 -5.85 -7.90
CA GLY A 51 0.01 -6.55 -8.86
C GLY A 51 1.36 -5.89 -9.12
N THR A 52 1.78 -4.89 -8.34
CA THR A 52 3.12 -4.31 -8.47
C THR A 52 4.17 -5.18 -7.76
N LEU A 53 5.35 -5.31 -8.35
CA LEU A 53 6.45 -6.02 -7.71
C LEU A 53 7.08 -5.19 -6.59
N LEU A 54 7.38 -5.87 -5.48
CA LEU A 54 8.09 -5.30 -4.34
C LEU A 54 9.53 -4.89 -4.68
N SER A 55 10.15 -5.59 -5.64
CA SER A 55 11.48 -5.27 -6.17
C SER A 55 11.49 -4.05 -7.10
N GLY A 56 10.32 -3.50 -7.44
CA GLY A 56 10.17 -2.44 -8.43
C GLY A 56 10.38 -2.91 -9.87
N GLY A 57 10.18 -1.99 -10.82
CA GLY A 57 10.45 -2.20 -12.25
C GLY A 57 9.31 -2.81 -13.07
N ALA A 58 8.27 -3.37 -12.42
CA ALA A 58 7.10 -3.91 -13.11
C ALA A 58 5.82 -3.78 -12.26
N GLY A 59 4.74 -3.35 -12.92
CA GLY A 59 3.44 -3.07 -12.31
C GLY A 59 2.64 -2.05 -13.14
N SER A 60 1.33 -2.01 -12.96
CA SER A 60 0.44 -1.05 -13.65
C SER A 60 -0.24 -0.14 -12.63
N ILE A 61 -0.29 1.16 -12.93
CA ILE A 61 -0.98 2.16 -12.11
C ILE A 61 -2.46 1.79 -11.93
N LEU A 62 -3.12 1.28 -12.98
CA LEU A 62 -4.52 0.84 -12.91
C LEU A 62 -4.70 -0.33 -11.94
N GLY A 63 -3.77 -1.28 -11.94
CA GLY A 63 -3.78 -2.42 -11.00
C GLY A 63 -3.65 -1.95 -9.56
N THR A 64 -2.75 -1.00 -9.30
CA THR A 64 -2.56 -0.38 -7.98
C THR A 64 -3.83 0.33 -7.49
N VAL A 65 -4.51 1.09 -8.34
CA VAL A 65 -5.77 1.77 -7.97
C VAL A 65 -6.84 0.75 -7.58
N LEU A 66 -7.00 -0.33 -8.35
CA LEU A 66 -7.92 -1.41 -8.02
C LEU A 66 -7.52 -2.14 -6.72
N GLY A 67 -6.22 -2.31 -6.46
CA GLY A 67 -5.69 -2.87 -5.22
C GLY A 67 -6.02 -2.02 -3.99
N ILE A 68 -5.85 -0.71 -4.08
CA ILE A 68 -6.21 0.25 -3.02
C ILE A 68 -7.72 0.22 -2.74
N LEU A 69 -8.55 0.20 -3.79
CA LEU A 69 -10.00 0.07 -3.64
C LEU A 69 -10.39 -1.25 -2.95
N THR A 70 -9.74 -2.35 -3.34
CA THR A 70 -9.98 -3.66 -2.74
C THR A 70 -9.61 -3.65 -1.25
N LEU A 71 -8.46 -3.06 -0.89
CA LEU A 71 -8.06 -2.93 0.51
C LEU A 71 -9.07 -2.10 1.32
N GLY A 72 -9.58 -1.00 0.77
CA GLY A 72 -10.60 -0.18 1.42
C GLY A 72 -11.92 -0.93 1.67
N ILE A 73 -12.36 -1.75 0.70
CA ILE A 73 -13.53 -2.63 0.87
C ILE A 73 -13.25 -3.68 1.95
N LEU A 74 -12.05 -4.25 1.99
CA LEU A 74 -11.64 -5.25 2.97
C LEU A 74 -11.65 -4.68 4.40
N GLN A 75 -11.08 -3.49 4.59
CA GLN A 75 -11.08 -2.79 5.87
C GLN A 75 -12.51 -2.47 6.33
N THR A 76 -13.36 -2.01 5.41
CA THR A 76 -14.77 -1.74 5.69
C THR A 76 -15.51 -3.02 6.08
N ALA A 77 -15.32 -4.11 5.32
CA ALA A 77 -15.97 -5.40 5.57
C ALA A 77 -15.59 -6.00 6.93
N ILE A 78 -14.31 -5.93 7.33
CA ILE A 78 -13.84 -6.42 8.63
C ILE A 78 -14.42 -5.56 9.77
N SER A 79 -14.49 -4.23 9.58
CA SER A 79 -15.11 -3.32 10.53
C SER A 79 -16.60 -3.64 10.74
N PHE A 80 -17.33 -3.95 9.67
CA PHE A 80 -18.73 -4.40 9.74
C PHE A 80 -18.91 -5.74 10.44
N ALA A 81 -17.91 -6.63 10.39
CA ALA A 81 -17.91 -7.89 11.13
C ALA A 81 -17.66 -7.70 12.65
N ALA A 82 -17.59 -6.46 13.14
CA ALA A 82 -17.32 -6.09 14.54
C ALA A 82 -16.02 -6.68 15.11
N LEU A 83 -15.07 -7.02 14.24
CA LEU A 83 -13.76 -7.52 14.64
C LEU A 83 -12.88 -6.35 15.09
N ASN A 84 -12.02 -6.58 16.09
CA ASN A 84 -11.13 -5.54 16.58
C ASN A 84 -10.09 -5.13 15.50
N ASN A 85 -9.50 -3.95 15.65
CA ASN A 85 -8.49 -3.42 14.72
C ASN A 85 -7.24 -4.31 14.59
N TRP A 86 -6.98 -5.18 15.57
CA TRP A 86 -5.82 -6.09 15.53
C TRP A 86 -5.99 -7.17 14.47
N TRP A 87 -7.21 -7.69 14.28
CA TRP A 87 -7.51 -8.67 13.22
C TRP A 87 -7.27 -8.10 11.84
N THR A 88 -7.64 -6.83 11.59
CA THR A 88 -7.37 -6.15 10.33
C THR A 88 -5.88 -6.15 10.00
N LYS A 89 -5.02 -5.79 10.97
CA LYS A 89 -3.56 -5.78 10.78
C LYS A 89 -2.99 -7.17 10.51
N ILE A 90 -3.47 -8.20 11.22
CA ILE A 90 -3.04 -9.59 11.02
C ILE A 90 -3.42 -10.08 9.61
N VAL A 91 -4.65 -9.79 9.16
CA VAL A 91 -5.13 -10.18 7.83
C VAL A 91 -4.30 -9.50 6.75
N ILE A 92 -4.11 -8.18 6.81
CA ILE A 92 -3.32 -7.42 5.82
C ILE A 92 -1.87 -7.92 5.78
N GLY A 93 -1.24 -8.11 6.95
CA GLY A 93 0.11 -8.65 7.04
C GLY A 93 0.23 -10.06 6.47
N SER A 94 -0.74 -10.95 6.77
CA SER A 94 -0.76 -12.31 6.23
C SER A 94 -0.94 -12.33 4.71
N LEU A 95 -1.81 -11.46 4.18
CA LEU A 95 -2.09 -11.35 2.75
C LEU A 95 -0.85 -10.88 1.99
N LEU A 96 -0.16 -9.87 2.53
CA LEU A 96 1.12 -9.39 1.99
C LEU A 96 2.17 -10.50 2.00
N LEU A 97 2.29 -11.25 3.09
CA LEU A 97 3.27 -12.34 3.22
C LEU A 97 3.01 -13.45 2.19
N ILE A 98 1.75 -13.85 2.00
CA ILE A 98 1.34 -14.79 0.95
C ILE A 98 1.74 -14.27 -0.43
N PHE A 99 1.48 -12.99 -0.71
CA PHE A 99 1.78 -12.40 -2.01
C PHE A 99 3.29 -12.33 -2.29
N VAL A 100 4.10 -11.97 -1.28
CA VAL A 100 5.56 -11.96 -1.39
C VAL A 100 6.11 -13.36 -1.62
N LEU A 101 5.58 -14.38 -0.91
CA LEU A 101 5.97 -15.77 -1.14
C LEU A 101 5.59 -16.25 -2.54
N LEU A 102 4.39 -15.89 -3.01
CA LEU A 102 3.92 -16.18 -4.36
C LEU A 102 4.84 -15.54 -5.40
N GLN A 103 5.12 -14.24 -5.28
CA GLN A 103 6.05 -13.53 -6.17
C GLN A 103 7.43 -14.18 -6.17
N ARG A 104 7.98 -14.48 -4.99
CA ARG A 104 9.29 -15.13 -4.88
C ARG A 104 9.30 -16.52 -5.53
N PHE A 105 8.23 -17.29 -5.40
CA PHE A 105 8.11 -18.61 -6.01
C PHE A 105 7.94 -18.54 -7.54
N LEU A 106 7.16 -17.59 -8.04
CA LEU A 106 6.92 -17.41 -9.47
C LEU A 106 8.16 -16.83 -10.19
N LEU A 107 8.78 -15.79 -9.64
CA LEU A 107 10.01 -15.20 -10.18
C LEU A 107 11.26 -16.04 -9.91
N GLY A 108 11.23 -16.90 -8.89
CA GLY A 108 12.29 -17.86 -8.57
C GLY A 108 12.33 -19.07 -9.51
N ARG A 109 11.41 -19.18 -10.47
CA ARG A 109 11.54 -20.14 -11.59
C ARG A 109 12.34 -19.46 -12.69
N PRO A 110 13.63 -19.79 -12.91
CA PRO A 110 14.28 -19.48 -14.17
C PRO A 110 13.47 -20.19 -15.26
N ALA A 111 12.65 -19.41 -15.98
CA ALA A 111 12.17 -19.80 -17.27
C ALA A 111 13.42 -20.06 -18.11
N ARG A 112 13.67 -21.34 -18.39
CA ARG A 112 14.65 -21.76 -19.39
C ARG A 112 14.26 -21.22 -20.75
#